data_AF-A0A4Q8TVD6-F1
#
_entry.id   AF-A0A4Q8TVD6-F1
#
_cell.length_a   1.000
_cell.length_b   1.000
_cell.length_c   1.000
_cell.angle_alpha   90.00
_cell.angle_beta   90.00
_cell.angle_gamma   90.00
#
_symmetry.space_group_name_H-M   'P 1'
#
loop_
_entity.id
_entity.type
_entity.pdbx_description
1 polymer ?
#
loop_
_entity_poly.entity_id
_entity_poly.type
_entity_poly.pdbx_seq_one_letter_code
_entity_poly.pdbx_strand_id
1 'polypeptide(L)'
;MELEKTEELYKVLLSRGYPKEFCAEIAYKHMNTDYTATRMLGYLYRVSNPRIEDLVDEMLAILSDREAIIKKKELEYAQAVINDMYERGL
;
A
#
# COMPACT_ATOMS: atom_id res chain seq x y z
N MET A 1 4.09 15.26 -5.57
CA MET A 1 5.18 14.33 -5.96
C MET A 1 4.79 12.86 -5.67
N GLU A 2 3.54 12.45 -5.86
CA GLU A 2 3.02 11.12 -5.43
C GLU A 2 3.39 9.94 -6.35
N LEU A 3 4.31 10.11 -7.31
CA LEU A 3 4.65 9.09 -8.30
C LEU A 3 6.09 8.61 -8.23
N GLU A 4 6.96 9.23 -7.43
CA GLU A 4 8.39 8.89 -7.43
C GLU A 4 8.64 7.46 -6.95
N LYS A 5 7.99 7.05 -5.85
CA LYS A 5 8.14 5.69 -5.31
C LYS A 5 7.43 4.64 -6.16
N THR A 6 6.27 4.98 -6.71
CA THR A 6 5.53 4.11 -7.64
C THR A 6 6.34 3.82 -8.91
N GLU A 7 6.98 4.85 -9.46
CA GLU A 7 7.84 4.73 -10.63
C GLU A 7 9.11 3.92 -10.33
N GLU A 8 9.71 4.13 -9.16
CA GLU A 8 10.82 3.32 -8.67
C GLU A 8 10.44 1.83 -8.57
N LEU A 9 9.28 1.53 -7.96
CA LEU A 9 8.76 0.18 -7.86
C LEU A 9 8.57 -0.46 -9.25
N TYR A 10 7.94 0.25 -10.19
CA TYR A 10 7.77 -0.23 -11.55
C TYR A 10 9.10 -0.60 -12.21
N LYS A 11 10.12 0.27 -12.07
CA LYS A 11 11.48 0.02 -12.60
C LYS A 11 12.16 -1.17 -11.95
N VAL A 12 11.98 -1.37 -10.64
CA VAL A 12 12.54 -2.54 -9.92
C VAL A 12 11.87 -3.84 -10.38
N LEU A 13 10.56 -3.83 -10.60
CA LEU A 13 9.85 -5.02 -11.11
C LEU A 13 10.31 -5.36 -12.53
N LEU A 14 10.41 -4.36 -13.41
CA LEU A 14 10.93 -4.56 -14.77
C LEU A 14 12.36 -5.09 -14.78
N SER A 15 13.26 -4.55 -13.94
CA SER A 15 14.66 -4.98 -13.90
C SER A 15 14.84 -6.41 -13.41
N ARG A 16 13.84 -6.97 -12.72
CA ARG A 16 13.78 -8.38 -12.31
C ARG A 16 13.17 -9.31 -13.36
N GLY A 17 12.74 -8.78 -14.49
CA GLY A 17 12.25 -9.58 -15.62
C GLY A 17 10.78 -9.97 -15.53
N TYR A 18 9.99 -9.36 -14.64
CA TYR A 18 8.55 -9.59 -14.63
C TYR A 18 7.88 -8.98 -15.88
N PRO A 19 6.74 -9.54 -16.34
CA PRO A 19 6.03 -9.03 -17.50
C PRO A 19 5.64 -7.55 -17.32
N LYS A 20 5.80 -6.74 -18.37
CA LYS A 20 5.57 -5.28 -18.31
C LYS A 20 4.16 -4.92 -17.84
N GLU A 21 3.16 -5.62 -18.33
CA GLU A 21 1.74 -5.41 -17.95
C GLU A 21 1.52 -5.71 -16.47
N PHE A 22 2.09 -6.80 -15.98
CA PHE A 22 2.07 -7.15 -14.56
C PHE A 22 2.76 -6.08 -13.70
N CYS A 23 3.95 -5.61 -14.11
CA CYS A 23 4.65 -4.54 -13.41
C CYS A 23 3.80 -3.27 -13.30
N ALA A 24 3.15 -2.88 -14.40
CA ALA A 24 2.29 -1.70 -14.46
C ALA A 24 1.04 -1.85 -13.58
N GLU A 25 0.42 -3.03 -13.56
CA GLU A 25 -0.72 -3.33 -12.70
C GLU A 25 -0.34 -3.26 -11.21
N ILE A 26 0.76 -3.90 -10.80
CA ILE A 26 1.23 -3.82 -9.41
C ILE A 26 1.53 -2.37 -9.02
N ALA A 27 2.35 -1.66 -9.80
CA ALA A 27 2.80 -0.32 -9.43
C ALA A 27 1.66 0.71 -9.49
N TYR A 28 1.05 0.90 -10.66
CA TYR A 28 0.18 2.06 -10.88
C TYR A 28 -1.28 1.87 -10.47
N LYS A 29 -1.73 0.62 -10.30
CA LYS A 29 -3.12 0.33 -9.90
C LYS A 29 -3.23 -0.02 -8.42
N HIS A 30 -2.32 -0.84 -7.90
CA HIS A 30 -2.41 -1.38 -6.54
C HIS A 30 -1.46 -0.71 -5.55
N MET A 31 -0.22 -0.47 -5.95
CA MET A 31 0.82 0.15 -5.12
C MET A 31 1.01 1.63 -5.43
N ASN A 32 -0.10 2.34 -5.70
CA ASN A 32 -0.12 3.67 -6.30
C ASN A 32 0.01 4.84 -5.31
N THR A 33 0.40 4.57 -4.07
CA THR A 33 0.66 5.58 -3.05
C THR A 33 2.07 5.40 -2.53
N ASP A 34 2.71 6.47 -2.04
CA ASP A 34 4.05 6.37 -1.44
C ASP A 34 4.12 5.33 -0.33
N TYR A 35 3.07 5.18 0.48
CA TYR A 35 3.00 4.17 1.54
C TYR A 35 3.06 2.74 0.97
N THR A 36 2.18 2.41 0.02
CA THR A 36 2.10 1.06 -0.54
C THR A 36 3.33 0.73 -1.38
N ALA A 37 3.81 1.67 -2.21
CA ALA A 37 5.03 1.52 -3.00
C ALA A 37 6.27 1.32 -2.13
N THR A 38 6.44 2.10 -1.05
CA THR A 38 7.59 1.96 -0.13
C THR A 38 7.60 0.62 0.58
N ARG A 39 6.44 0.11 0.99
CA ARG A 39 6.32 -1.21 1.63
C ARG A 39 6.74 -2.33 0.65
N MET A 40 6.22 -2.27 -0.58
CA MET A 40 6.56 -3.26 -1.62
C MET A 40 8.04 -3.20 -2.01
N LEU A 41 8.63 -2.01 -2.17
CA LEU A 41 10.07 -1.84 -2.37
C LEU A 41 10.87 -2.46 -1.23
N GLY A 42 10.46 -2.23 0.02
CA GLY A 42 11.08 -2.83 1.19
C GLY A 42 11.07 -4.37 1.15
N TYR A 43 9.95 -4.98 0.75
CA TYR A 43 9.87 -6.43 0.54
C TYR A 43 10.85 -6.89 -0.54
N LEU A 44 10.84 -6.24 -1.70
CA LEU A 44 11.72 -6.58 -2.81
C LEU A 44 13.21 -6.43 -2.46
N TYR A 45 13.60 -5.47 -1.61
CA TYR A 45 14.99 -5.37 -1.15
C TYR A 45 15.43 -6.51 -0.22
N ARG A 46 14.50 -7.19 0.46
CA ARG A 46 14.79 -8.35 1.31
C ARG A 46 14.67 -9.68 0.56
N VAL A 47 13.83 -9.73 -0.46
CA VAL A 47 13.54 -10.94 -1.23
C VAL A 47 14.01 -10.74 -2.68
N SER A 48 15.11 -11.42 -3.04
CA SER A 48 15.83 -11.13 -4.29
C SER A 48 15.07 -11.50 -5.57
N ASN A 49 14.36 -12.64 -5.58
CA ASN A 49 13.65 -13.12 -6.77
C ASN A 49 12.35 -13.87 -6.39
N PRO A 50 11.34 -13.20 -5.82
CA PRO A 50 10.10 -13.84 -5.44
C PRO A 50 9.37 -14.39 -6.68
N ARG A 51 8.60 -15.48 -6.51
CA ARG A 51 7.68 -15.92 -7.56
C ARG A 51 6.57 -14.87 -7.71
N ILE A 52 5.87 -14.89 -8.83
CA ILE A 52 4.72 -13.99 -9.04
C ILE A 52 3.69 -14.16 -7.91
N GLU A 53 3.44 -15.40 -7.49
CA GLU A 53 2.57 -15.74 -6.35
C GLU A 53 3.02 -15.02 -5.08
N ASP A 54 4.29 -15.18 -4.68
CA ASP A 54 4.83 -14.58 -3.45
C ASP A 54 4.82 -13.04 -3.49
N LEU A 55 4.85 -12.45 -4.69
CA LEU A 55 4.76 -11.01 -4.88
C LEU A 55 3.31 -10.50 -4.77
N VAL A 56 2.36 -11.25 -5.32
CA VAL A 56 0.93 -10.96 -5.21
C VAL A 56 0.47 -11.13 -3.77
N ASP A 57 0.96 -12.15 -3.05
CA ASP A 57 0.63 -12.35 -1.64
C ASP A 57 1.09 -11.17 -0.77
N GLU A 58 2.32 -10.69 -0.96
CA GLU A 58 2.81 -9.49 -0.27
C GLU A 58 2.00 -8.24 -0.65
N MET A 59 1.64 -8.08 -1.93
CA MET A 59 0.78 -6.98 -2.38
C MET A 59 -0.56 -6.98 -1.63
N LEU A 60 -1.21 -8.14 -1.53
CA LEU A 60 -2.49 -8.30 -0.85
C LEU A 60 -2.36 -8.04 0.65
N ALA A 61 -1.28 -8.49 1.28
CA ALA A 61 -0.99 -8.21 2.68
C ALA A 61 -0.84 -6.70 2.94
N ILE A 62 -0.09 -5.98 2.09
CA ILE A 62 0.08 -4.52 2.20
C ILE A 62 -1.25 -3.78 2.01
N LEU A 63 -2.09 -4.22 1.08
CA LEU A 63 -3.42 -3.63 0.87
C LEU A 63 -4.34 -3.86 2.08
N SER A 64 -4.31 -5.07 2.65
CA SER A 64 -5.09 -5.39 3.85
C SER A 64 -4.66 -4.55 5.06
N ASP A 65 -3.35 -4.38 5.28
CA ASP A 65 -2.81 -3.49 6.31
C ASP A 65 -3.31 -2.05 6.14
N ARG A 66 -3.31 -1.55 4.89
CA ARG A 66 -3.81 -0.20 4.56
C ARG A 66 -5.29 -0.05 4.91
N GLU A 67 -6.12 -1.02 4.54
CA GLU A 67 -7.56 -1.00 4.85
C GLU A 67 -7.82 -1.01 6.35
N ALA A 68 -7.07 -1.82 7.11
CA ALA A 68 -7.17 -1.85 8.56
C ALA A 68 -6.83 -0.49 9.20
N ILE A 69 -5.80 0.20 8.70
CA ILE A 69 -5.43 1.54 9.16
C ILE A 69 -6.52 2.57 8.87
N ILE A 70 -7.11 2.56 7.66
CA ILE A 70 -8.18 3.47 7.29
C ILE A 70 -9.39 3.26 8.20
N LYS A 71 -9.83 2.01 8.34
CA LYS A 71 -10.97 1.65 9.19
C LYS A 71 -10.75 2.07 10.64
N LYS A 72 -9.53 1.88 11.17
CA LYS A 72 -9.19 2.31 12.52
C LYS A 72 -9.35 3.83 12.67
N LYS A 73 -8.85 4.62 11.71
CA LYS A 73 -8.97 6.09 11.75
C LYS A 73 -10.42 6.57 11.65
N GLU A 74 -11.24 5.92 10.83
CA GLU A 74 -12.67 6.23 10.74
C GLU A 74 -13.39 6.00 12.08
N LEU A 75 -13.07 4.89 12.76
CA LEU A 75 -13.61 4.61 14.10
C LEU A 75 -13.14 5.62 15.14
N GLU A 76 -11.86 5.98 15.13
CA GLU A 76 -11.30 7.01 16.03
C GLU A 76 -11.96 8.37 15.80
N TYR A 77 -12.20 8.74 14.53
CA TYR A 77 -12.92 9.97 14.18
C TYR A 77 -14.37 9.94 14.67
N ALA A 78 -15.10 8.85 14.43
CA ALA A 78 -16.48 8.70 14.89
C ALA A 78 -16.56 8.80 16.43
N GLN A 79 -15.62 8.18 17.15
CA GLN A 79 -15.55 8.28 18.60
C GLN A 79 -15.25 9.70 19.08
N ALA A 80 -14.34 10.42 18.42
CA ALA A 80 -14.03 11.81 18.76
C ALA A 80 -15.24 12.74 18.57
N VAL A 81 -16.01 12.56 17.49
CA VAL A 81 -17.25 13.31 17.24
C VAL A 81 -18.29 13.03 18.33
N ILE A 82 -18.47 11.77 18.71
CA ILE A 82 -19.38 11.39 19.80
C ILE A 82 -18.96 12.04 21.12
N ASN A 83 -17.66 11.99 21.45
CA ASN A 83 -17.15 12.59 22.69
C ASN A 83 -17.33 14.11 22.69
N ASP A 84 -17.08 14.80 21.57
CA ASP A 84 -17.30 16.25 21.45
C ASP A 84 -18.78 16.63 21.66
N MET A 85 -19.72 15.82 21.16
CA MET A 85 -21.16 16.00 21.46
C MET A 85 -21.48 15.83 22.94
N TYR A 86 -20.91 14.83 23.61
CA TYR A 86 -21.10 14.63 25.05
C TYR A 86 -20.47 15.76 25.89
N GLU A 87 -19.30 16.27 25.49
CA GLU A 87 -18.57 17.32 26.20
C GLU A 87 -19.19 18.71 26.01
N ARG A 88 -19.74 18.99 24.81
CA ARG A 88 -20.41 20.27 24.52
C ARG A 88 -21.86 20.32 25.00
N GLY A 89 -22.43 19.18 25.41
CA GLY A 89 -23.80 19.05 25.86
C GLY A 89 -24.81 19.12 24.70
N LEU A 90 -25.89 18.34 24.82
CA LEU A 90 -27.14 18.57 24.06
C LEU A 90 -27.75 19.92 24.45
#